data_AF-C7QDC0-F1
#
_entry.id   AF-C7QDC0-F1
#
_cell.length_a   1.000
_cell.length_b   1.000
_cell.length_c   1.000
_cell.angle_alpha   90.00
_cell.angle_beta   90.00
_cell.angle_gamma   90.00
#
_symmetry.space_group_name_H-M   'P 1'
#
loop_
_entity.id
_entity.type
_entity.pdbx_description
1 polymer ?
#
loop_
_entity_poly.entity_id
_entity_poly.type
_entity_poly.pdbx_seq_one_letter_code
_entity_poly.pdbx_strand_id
1 'polypeptide(L)'
;MWQTIALGFLGGVLAGNALPHFLRGITKRRYPSAFGNGPVPNLVAGWAGLVIGTVLLATAHLTRHPWPALAGVSVGVLLIGLFHAGPGAFGREEPQSS
;
A
#
# COMPACT_ATOMS: atom_id res chain seq x y z
N MET A 1 -20.03 -11.78 -1.38
CA MET A 1 -19.75 -10.88 -0.24
C MET A 1 -18.39 -11.15 0.41
N TRP A 2 -18.10 -12.36 0.93
CA TRP A 2 -16.80 -12.64 1.57
C TRP A 2 -15.59 -12.40 0.66
N GLN A 3 -15.66 -12.88 -0.59
CA GLN A 3 -14.64 -12.60 -1.62
C GLN A 3 -14.42 -11.09 -1.82
N THR A 4 -15.50 -10.29 -1.86
CA THR A 4 -15.41 -8.83 -2.03
C THR A 4 -14.70 -8.17 -0.85
N ILE A 5 -14.99 -8.61 0.38
CA ILE A 5 -14.33 -8.11 1.58
C ILE A 5 -12.85 -8.51 1.55
N ALA A 6 -12.54 -9.79 1.33
CA ALA A 6 -11.17 -10.31 1.38
C ALA A 6 -10.29 -9.71 0.27
N LEU A 7 -10.74 -9.75 -0.98
CA LEU A 7 -9.98 -9.19 -2.11
C LEU A 7 -9.97 -7.67 -2.09
N GLY A 8 -11.05 -7.02 -1.67
CA GLY A 8 -11.09 -5.56 -1.46
C GLY A 8 -10.10 -5.12 -0.40
N PHE A 9 -10.06 -5.80 0.73
CA PHE A 9 -9.09 -5.58 1.80
C PHE A 9 -7.64 -5.75 1.32
N LEU A 10 -7.31 -6.89 0.71
CA LEU A 10 -5.97 -7.15 0.19
C LEU A 10 -5.58 -6.16 -0.91
N GLY A 11 -6.51 -5.81 -1.80
CA GLY A 11 -6.32 -4.79 -2.83
C GLY A 11 -6.02 -3.42 -2.23
N GLY A 12 -6.75 -3.02 -1.18
CA GLY A 12 -6.50 -1.79 -0.42
C GLY A 12 -5.14 -1.79 0.27
N VAL A 13 -4.78 -2.87 0.96
CA VAL A 13 -3.47 -3.02 1.62
C VAL A 13 -2.33 -2.92 0.60
N LEU A 14 -2.39 -3.66 -0.51
CA LEU A 14 -1.31 -3.66 -1.49
C LEU A 14 -1.20 -2.34 -2.25
N ALA A 15 -2.32 -1.75 -2.66
CA ALA A 15 -2.31 -0.45 -3.32
C ALA A 15 -1.79 0.65 -2.37
N GLY A 16 -2.23 0.65 -1.10
CA GLY A 16 -1.73 1.58 -0.09
C GLY A 16 -0.25 1.37 0.22
N ASN A 17 0.21 0.12 0.34
CA ASN A 17 1.62 -0.22 0.56
C ASN A 17 2.52 0.21 -0.61
N ALA A 18 2.00 0.12 -1.83
CA ALA A 18 2.74 0.43 -3.04
C ALA A 18 3.02 1.93 -3.21
N LEU A 19 2.17 2.78 -2.63
CA LEU A 19 2.21 4.22 -2.86
C LEU A 19 3.50 4.89 -2.35
N PRO A 20 4.00 4.64 -1.13
CA PRO A 20 5.30 5.16 -0.68
C PRO A 20 6.45 4.76 -1.60
N HIS A 21 6.53 3.49 -2.02
CA HIS A 21 7.58 3.01 -2.93
C HIS A 21 7.51 3.72 -4.28
N PHE A 22 6.31 3.83 -4.87
CA PHE A 22 6.12 4.49 -6.16
C PHE A 22 6.52 5.96 -6.10
N LEU A 23 6.01 6.69 -5.10
CA LEU A 23 6.31 8.12 -4.90
C LEU A 23 7.80 8.36 -4.66
N ARG A 24 8.44 7.55 -3.82
CA ARG A 24 9.88 7.67 -3.54
C ARG A 24 10.73 7.34 -4.77
N GLY A 25 10.31 6.37 -5.57
CA GLY A 25 10.94 6.03 -6.84
C GLY A 25 10.92 7.20 -7.84
N ILE A 26 9.74 7.75 -8.14
CA ILE A 26 9.60 8.86 -9.12
C ILE A 26 10.23 10.17 -8.61
N THR A 27 10.30 10.37 -7.30
CA THR A 27 10.94 11.56 -6.68
C THR A 27 12.44 11.38 -6.43
N LYS A 28 13.04 10.28 -6.88
CA LYS A 28 14.47 9.97 -6.72
C LYS A 28 14.96 9.96 -5.26
N ARG A 29 14.09 9.59 -4.32
CA ARG A 29 14.42 9.45 -2.90
C ARG A 29 14.68 7.99 -2.57
N ARG A 30 15.64 7.73 -1.69
CA ARG A 30 15.85 6.39 -1.13
C ARG A 30 14.68 6.04 -0.21
N TYR A 31 14.30 4.76 -0.22
CA TYR A 31 13.25 4.22 0.62
C TYR A 31 13.51 2.71 0.82
N PRO A 32 13.32 2.16 2.04
CA PRO A 32 13.50 0.73 2.28
C PRO A 32 12.63 -0.10 1.33
N SER A 33 13.22 -1.05 0.61
CA SER A 33 12.49 -1.94 -0.30
C SER A 33 13.20 -3.29 -0.44
N ALA A 34 12.42 -4.36 -0.60
CA ALA A 34 12.92 -5.71 -0.79
C ALA A 34 13.78 -5.87 -2.06
N PHE A 35 13.55 -5.02 -3.07
CA PHE A 35 14.31 -5.02 -4.32
C PHE A 35 15.55 -4.10 -4.28
N GLY A 36 15.78 -3.42 -3.15
CA GLY A 36 16.87 -2.48 -2.94
C GLY A 36 16.38 -1.05 -2.68
N ASN A 37 17.22 -0.24 -2.02
CA ASN A 37 16.80 1.06 -1.48
C ASN A 37 16.88 2.24 -2.46
N GLY A 38 17.27 1.98 -3.71
CA GLY A 38 17.44 3.01 -4.75
C GLY A 38 16.13 3.47 -5.37
N PRO A 39 16.15 4.57 -6.17
CA PRO A 39 14.95 5.07 -6.86
C PRO A 39 14.29 4.07 -7.80
N VAL A 40 15.08 3.41 -8.67
CA VAL A 40 14.53 2.47 -9.67
C VAL A 40 13.90 1.23 -9.02
N PRO A 41 14.55 0.54 -8.06
CA PRO A 41 13.90 -0.55 -7.35
C PRO A 41 12.62 -0.15 -6.62
N ASN A 42 12.57 1.06 -6.03
CA ASN A 42 11.36 1.58 -5.39
C ASN A 42 10.23 1.86 -6.39
N LEU A 43 10.56 2.44 -7.54
CA LEU A 43 9.61 2.63 -8.63
C LEU A 43 9.01 1.30 -9.08
N VAL A 44 9.86 0.30 -9.33
CA VAL A 44 9.42 -1.04 -9.77
C VAL A 44 8.58 -1.73 -8.69
N ALA A 45 9.00 -1.65 -7.43
CA ALA A 45 8.26 -2.21 -6.29
C ALA A 45 6.86 -1.58 -6.15
N GLY A 46 6.79 -0.25 -6.20
CA GLY A 46 5.54 0.50 -6.13
C GLY A 46 4.65 0.24 -7.34
N TRP A 47 5.19 0.24 -8.55
CA TRP A 47 4.42 -0.08 -9.75
C TRP A 47 3.84 -1.50 -9.71
N ALA A 48 4.66 -2.50 -9.36
CA ALA A 48 4.22 -3.89 -9.26
C ALA A 48 3.13 -4.06 -8.19
N GLY A 49 3.30 -3.43 -7.02
CA GLY A 49 2.29 -3.45 -5.96
C GLY A 49 0.97 -2.80 -6.37
N LEU A 50 1.01 -1.68 -7.11
CA LEU A 50 -0.19 -1.04 -7.67
C LEU A 50 -0.90 -1.97 -8.67
N VAL A 51 -0.15 -2.60 -9.59
CA VAL A 51 -0.72 -3.55 -10.55
C VAL A 51 -1.42 -4.71 -9.84
N ILE A 52 -0.76 -5.33 -8.86
CA ILE A 52 -1.36 -6.45 -8.11
C ILE A 52 -2.59 -5.98 -7.33
N GLY A 53 -2.52 -4.82 -6.67
CA GLY A 53 -3.65 -4.21 -5.97
C GLY A 53 -4.84 -3.97 -6.91
N THR A 54 -4.62 -3.41 -8.10
CA THR A 54 -5.64 -3.20 -9.12
C THR A 54 -6.27 -4.51 -9.59
N VAL A 55 -5.47 -5.56 -9.83
CA VAL A 55 -5.98 -6.88 -10.23
C VAL A 55 -6.89 -7.48 -9.15
N LEU A 56 -6.52 -7.36 -7.88
CA LEU A 56 -7.36 -7.81 -6.76
C LEU A 56 -8.68 -7.03 -6.70
N LEU A 57 -8.64 -5.71 -6.85
CA LEU A 57 -9.84 -4.87 -6.85
C LEU A 57 -10.76 -5.19 -8.04
N ALA A 58 -10.19 -5.41 -9.23
CA ALA A 58 -10.94 -5.76 -10.43
C ALA A 58 -11.65 -7.12 -10.30
N THR A 59 -11.04 -8.07 -9.59
CA THR A 59 -11.57 -9.43 -9.39
C THR A 59 -12.42 -9.57 -8.11
N ALA A 60 -12.53 -8.52 -7.29
CA ALA A 60 -13.30 -8.51 -6.05
C ALA A 60 -14.82 -8.37 -6.23
N HIS A 61 -15.30 -8.11 -7.45
CA HIS A 61 -16.72 -7.84 -7.75
C HIS A 61 -17.31 -6.69 -6.91
N LEU A 62 -16.56 -5.60 -6.75
CA LEU A 62 -16.90 -4.48 -5.86
C LEU A 62 -18.31 -3.91 -6.11
N THR A 63 -18.74 -3.85 -7.38
CA THR A 63 -20.04 -3.31 -7.78
C THR A 63 -21.23 -4.17 -7.35
N ARG A 64 -21.03 -5.48 -7.10
CA ARG A 64 -22.09 -6.38 -6.61
C ARG A 64 -22.37 -6.19 -5.12
N HIS A 65 -21.40 -5.66 -4.37
CA HIS A 65 -21.49 -5.45 -2.92
C HIS A 65 -20.78 -4.14 -2.53
N PRO A 66 -21.34 -2.97 -2.87
CA PRO A 66 -20.65 -1.69 -2.76
C PRO A 66 -20.27 -1.31 -1.32
N TRP A 67 -21.13 -1.59 -0.33
CA TRP A 67 -20.83 -1.27 1.07
C TRP A 67 -19.75 -2.19 1.67
N PRO A 68 -19.81 -3.53 1.51
CA PRO A 68 -18.70 -4.40 1.90
C PRO A 68 -17.39 -4.08 1.17
N ALA A 69 -17.47 -3.70 -0.11
CA ALA A 69 -16.31 -3.25 -0.90
C ALA A 69 -15.67 -2.01 -0.28
N LEU A 70 -16.47 -0.96 -0.04
CA LEU A 70 -16.00 0.28 0.58
C LEU A 70 -15.35 0.01 1.93
N ALA A 71 -16.00 -0.77 2.80
CA ALA A 71 -15.46 -1.13 4.10
C ALA A 71 -14.12 -1.88 3.97
N GLY A 72 -14.08 -2.96 3.17
CA GLY A 72 -12.88 -3.78 3.01
C GLY A 72 -11.69 -2.99 2.47
N VAL A 73 -11.88 -2.27 1.36
CA VAL A 73 -10.82 -1.46 0.74
C VAL A 73 -10.35 -0.36 1.69
N SER A 74 -11.27 0.38 2.32
CA SER A 74 -10.92 1.48 3.21
C SER A 74 -10.18 1.00 4.45
N VAL A 75 -10.60 -0.11 5.05
CA VAL A 75 -9.90 -0.74 6.18
C VAL A 75 -8.50 -1.18 5.77
N GLY A 76 -8.35 -1.80 4.59
CA GLY A 76 -7.04 -2.21 4.08
C GLY A 76 -6.07 -1.03 3.92
N VAL A 77 -6.52 0.05 3.27
CA VAL A 77 -5.74 1.29 3.11
C VAL A 77 -5.42 1.93 4.47
N LEU A 78 -6.39 1.98 5.38
CA LEU A 78 -6.20 2.57 6.71
C LEU A 78 -5.15 1.79 7.51
N LEU A 79 -5.24 0.46 7.57
CA LEU A 79 -4.30 -0.34 8.36
C LEU A 79 -2.88 -0.25 7.83
N ILE A 80 -2.69 -0.28 6.51
CA ILE A 80 -1.34 -0.10 5.95
C ILE A 80 -0.84 1.34 6.13
N GLY A 81 -1.72 2.33 6.06
CA GLY A 81 -1.38 3.72 6.38
C GLY A 81 -0.95 3.90 7.83
N LEU A 82 -1.69 3.32 8.79
CA LEU A 82 -1.34 3.31 10.20
C LEU A 82 -0.05 2.55 10.48
N PHE A 83 0.22 1.46 9.76
CA PHE A 83 1.51 0.77 9.84
C PHE A 83 2.65 1.72 9.47
N HIS A 84 2.55 2.44 8.35
CA HIS A 84 3.56 3.41 7.90
C HIS A 84 3.66 4.65 8.79
N ALA A 85 2.56 5.11 9.38
CA ALA A 85 2.51 6.28 10.25
C ALA A 85 2.92 5.98 11.70
N GLY A 86 2.86 4.71 12.12
CA GLY A 86 3.17 4.26 13.47
C GLY A 86 4.47 3.44 13.53
N PRO A 87 4.41 2.16 13.94
CA PRO A 87 5.61 1.36 14.24
C PRO A 87 6.34 0.79 13.01
N GLY A 88 5.76 0.91 11.82
CA GLY A 88 6.17 0.19 10.62
C GLY A 88 6.89 1.05 9.58
N ALA A 89 7.85 0.43 8.91
CA ALA A 89 8.79 0.95 7.90
C ALA A 89 9.92 1.87 8.41
N PHE A 90 9.73 2.63 9.49
CA PHE A 90 10.78 3.47 10.07
C PHE A 90 10.79 3.39 11.60
N GLY A 91 11.89 2.89 12.16
CA GLY A 91 12.16 3.03 13.59
C GLY A 91 12.29 4.50 13.95
N ARG A 92 11.61 4.90 15.03
CA ARG A 92 11.79 6.11 15.88
C ARG A 92 12.59 7.26 15.27
N GLU A 93 11.96 8.43 15.11
CA GLU A 93 12.68 9.68 14.89
C GLU A 93 13.77 9.86 15.96
N GLU A 94 15.00 10.16 15.52
CA GLU A 94 16.08 10.61 16.39
C GLU A 94 15.62 11.87 17.15
N PRO A 95 15.97 12.01 18.45
CA PRO A 95 15.61 13.20 19.20
C PRO A 95 16.21 14.43 18.51
N GLN A 96 15.36 15.42 18.22
CA GLN A 96 15.83 16.74 17.78
C GLN A 96 16.69 17.32 18.91
N SER A 97 18.02 17.26 18.75
CA SER A 97 18.94 18.03 19.57
C SER A 97 18.93 19.46 19.05
N SER A 98 18.12 20.31 19.69
CA SER A 98 18.25 21.78 19.67
C SER A 98 19.40 22.23 20.56
#